data_AF-A0A345PI56-F1
#
_entry.id   AF-A0A345PI56-F1
#
_cell.length_a   1.000
_cell.length_b   1.000
_cell.length_c   1.000
_cell.angle_alpha   90.00
_cell.angle_beta   90.00
_cell.angle_gamma   90.00
#
_symmetry.space_group_name_H-M   'P 1'
#
loop_
_entity.id
_entity.type
_entity.pdbx_description
1 polymer ?
#
loop_
_entity_poly.entity_id
_entity_poly.type
_entity_poly.pdbx_seq_one_letter_code
_entity_poly.pdbx_strand_id
1 'polypeptide(L)'
;MKNLKNEQGYALLVVVLMVVLVLGFSTFFMSASLSNAKQEQKVDQQNLAVVAAEMGVDYYTNAITNEYFNQIDDLFKFGESEIEKIKGQVDSEDYSHIRTKVRDKLKYNLENYIIINLLGRSISTFDNSDYFFLLDEITVEKKDKYRFFIKGIVNGDNKVDTNPQILTFNLTFFVPEFKPILDEDSGDGVAIPKFNELQFPKLNKPSQGCEMGINQLEKISDKKCFVVSSFDADKLVIDNSHLSIGMDMNIKNSPFELKNKSELYVGNNLKTDNGFTSNNSILSIVNTMTVKNNMTITNSEIGVQQNLDSENNVSLKANSKITVGGEMFVKNNLIVDESLLIIKNNLDAKNNFEISNDSSLLIGLNLDVKNNFIVNSNSTLYVGRNLDANNNPEISNKSSVFVGGNFYAKNNLKVNDHSTLFVRGNLNAENNFKVSDNSKVCIAGSLSYQNNFTVDDGSKIYILGDEHSNKEVIKLSSLEELEKTCQTHEKTPGGLDPNIIWNKPEIKVTYNLK
;
A
#
# COMPACT_ATOMS: atom_id res chain seq x y z
N MET A 1 35.24 -107.83 8.18
CA MET A 1 35.54 -106.53 7.53
C MET A 1 34.69 -105.44 8.15
N LYS A 2 35.25 -104.60 9.03
CA LYS A 2 34.58 -103.41 9.56
C LYS A 2 35.16 -102.19 8.82
N ASN A 3 34.44 -101.68 7.83
CA ASN A 3 34.78 -100.43 7.17
C ASN A 3 34.40 -99.28 8.11
N LEU A 4 35.39 -98.70 8.79
CA LEU A 4 35.23 -97.43 9.50
C LEU A 4 35.07 -96.34 8.44
N LYS A 5 33.85 -95.82 8.28
CA LYS A 5 33.55 -94.69 7.41
C LYS A 5 34.15 -93.43 8.03
N ASN A 6 35.14 -92.86 7.36
CA ASN A 6 35.82 -91.63 7.76
C ASN A 6 34.92 -90.43 7.41
N GLU A 7 34.00 -90.05 8.31
CA GLU A 7 33.06 -88.95 8.08
C GLU A 7 33.52 -87.58 8.62
N GLN A 8 34.68 -87.50 9.28
CA GLN A 8 35.16 -86.25 9.90
C GLN A 8 35.56 -85.16 8.88
N GLY A 9 35.89 -85.53 7.64
CA GLY A 9 36.19 -84.57 6.58
C GLY A 9 34.97 -83.81 6.04
N TYR A 10 33.77 -84.40 6.10
CA TYR A 10 32.56 -83.79 5.55
C TYR A 10 32.05 -82.63 6.41
N ALA A 11 32.20 -82.70 7.74
CA ALA A 11 31.78 -81.63 8.64
C ALA A 11 32.57 -80.32 8.38
N LEU A 12 33.89 -80.42 8.20
CA LEU A 12 34.72 -79.26 7.87
C LEU A 12 34.33 -78.64 6.53
N LEU A 13 34.06 -79.48 5.52
CA LEU A 13 33.66 -79.02 4.19
C LEU A 13 32.31 -78.29 4.23
N VAL A 14 31.34 -78.79 5.02
CA VAL A 14 30.04 -78.14 5.21
C VAL A 14 30.18 -76.80 5.91
N VAL A 15 31.01 -76.68 6.95
CA VAL A 15 31.24 -75.42 7.66
C VAL A 15 31.90 -74.38 6.75
N VAL A 16 32.93 -74.77 5.99
CA VAL A 16 33.59 -73.87 5.02
C VAL A 16 32.59 -73.42 3.95
N LEU A 17 31.79 -74.34 3.40
CA LEU A 17 30.74 -74.00 2.44
C LEU A 17 29.71 -73.03 3.03
N MET A 18 29.30 -73.23 4.27
CA MET A 18 28.36 -72.36 4.97
C MET A 18 28.95 -70.95 5.18
N VAL A 19 30.22 -70.85 5.58
CA VAL A 19 30.92 -69.55 5.71
C VAL A 19 30.99 -68.83 4.37
N VAL A 20 31.35 -69.53 3.29
CA VAL A 20 31.40 -68.95 1.93
C VAL A 20 30.02 -68.48 1.49
N LEU A 21 28.97 -69.26 1.75
CA LEU A 21 27.58 -68.86 1.44
C LEU A 21 27.17 -67.61 2.20
N VAL A 22 27.41 -67.56 3.52
CA VAL A 22 27.07 -66.39 4.35
C VAL A 22 27.82 -65.15 3.86
N LEU A 23 29.13 -65.25 3.59
CA LEU A 23 29.91 -64.13 3.04
C LEU A 23 29.42 -63.69 1.66
N GLY A 24 29.04 -64.64 0.80
CA GLY A 24 28.44 -64.35 -0.50
C GLY A 24 27.14 -63.55 -0.37
N PHE A 25 26.23 -63.97 0.52
CA PHE A 25 24.99 -63.25 0.79
C PHE A 25 25.24 -61.89 1.44
N SER A 26 26.12 -61.78 2.43
CA SER A 26 26.44 -60.50 3.08
C SER A 26 27.00 -59.48 2.10
N THR A 27 27.89 -59.92 1.19
CA THR A 27 28.44 -59.05 0.15
C THR A 27 27.34 -58.58 -0.81
N PHE A 28 26.45 -59.49 -1.23
CA PHE A 28 25.30 -59.15 -2.07
C PHE A 28 24.38 -58.11 -1.42
N PHE A 29 24.02 -58.28 -0.15
CA PHE A 29 23.18 -57.32 0.58
C PHE A 29 23.86 -55.96 0.77
N MET A 30 25.17 -55.94 1.06
CA MET A 30 25.91 -54.69 1.20
C MET A 30 25.99 -53.94 -0.13
N SER A 31 26.25 -54.63 -1.24
CA SER A 31 26.21 -54.06 -2.58
C SER A 31 24.82 -53.53 -2.95
N ALA A 32 23.75 -54.27 -2.62
CA ALA A 32 22.38 -53.83 -2.85
C ALA A 32 22.03 -52.58 -2.01
N SER A 33 22.41 -52.54 -0.73
CA SER A 33 22.18 -51.39 0.14
C SER A 33 22.94 -50.14 -0.31
N LEU A 34 24.19 -50.29 -0.75
CA LEU A 34 24.98 -49.18 -1.30
C LEU A 34 24.39 -48.67 -2.63
N SER A 35 23.83 -49.57 -3.44
CA SER A 35 23.13 -49.18 -4.67
C SER A 35 21.89 -48.34 -4.36
N ASN A 36 21.08 -48.76 -3.38
CA ASN A 36 19.90 -48.00 -2.96
C ASN A 36 20.28 -46.65 -2.36
N ALA A 37 21.30 -46.58 -1.50
CA ALA A 37 21.76 -45.34 -0.91
C ALA A 37 22.27 -44.34 -1.98
N LYS A 38 22.98 -44.84 -3.01
CA LYS A 38 23.40 -44.01 -4.16
C LYS A 38 22.21 -43.52 -4.99
N GLN A 39 21.18 -44.34 -5.16
CA GLN A 39 19.97 -43.96 -5.87
C GLN A 39 19.18 -42.90 -5.11
N GLU A 40 19.03 -43.06 -3.79
CA GLU A 40 18.37 -42.08 -2.92
C GLU A 40 19.12 -40.74 -2.92
N GLN A 41 20.44 -40.77 -2.76
CA GLN A 41 21.28 -39.57 -2.86
C GLN A 41 21.13 -38.87 -4.22
N LYS A 42 21.03 -39.64 -5.32
CA LYS A 42 20.79 -39.08 -6.66
C LYS A 42 19.42 -38.42 -6.76
N VAL A 43 18.38 -39.04 -6.21
CA VAL A 43 17.02 -38.48 -6.19
C VAL A 43 16.96 -37.20 -5.36
N ASP A 44 17.61 -37.17 -4.19
CA ASP A 44 17.67 -35.97 -3.35
C ASP A 44 18.43 -34.83 -4.02
N GLN A 45 19.55 -35.13 -4.68
CA GLN A 45 20.30 -34.13 -5.45
C GLN A 45 19.48 -33.56 -6.61
N GLN A 46 18.71 -34.40 -7.30
CA GLN A 46 17.78 -33.96 -8.34
C GLN A 46 16.67 -33.07 -7.78
N ASN A 47 16.07 -33.44 -6.65
CA ASN A 47 15.05 -32.62 -5.99
C ASN A 47 15.59 -31.24 -5.58
N LEU A 48 16.80 -31.18 -5.01
CA LEU A 48 17.44 -29.91 -4.64
C LEU A 48 17.78 -29.04 -5.86
N ALA A 49 18.16 -29.65 -6.99
CA ALA A 49 18.36 -28.92 -8.24
C ALA A 49 17.04 -28.35 -8.80
N VAL A 50 15.92 -29.07 -8.67
CA VAL A 50 14.58 -28.54 -8.99
C VAL A 50 14.25 -27.34 -8.10
N VAL A 51 14.44 -27.47 -6.79
CA VAL A 51 14.20 -26.37 -5.84
C VAL A 51 15.06 -25.15 -6.17
N ALA A 52 16.33 -25.34 -6.52
CA ALA A 52 17.21 -24.26 -6.96
C ALA A 52 16.68 -23.57 -8.23
N ALA A 53 16.19 -24.34 -9.21
CA ALA A 53 15.56 -23.79 -10.40
C ALA A 53 14.28 -23.01 -10.07
N GLU A 54 13.43 -23.51 -9.16
CA GLU A 54 12.20 -22.82 -8.71
C GLU A 54 12.53 -21.48 -8.04
N MET A 55 13.52 -21.47 -7.14
CA MET A 55 14.02 -20.22 -6.53
C MET A 55 14.54 -19.24 -7.59
N GLY A 56 15.22 -19.75 -8.62
CA GLY A 56 15.69 -18.93 -9.73
C GLY A 56 14.56 -18.32 -10.55
N VAL A 57 13.50 -19.09 -10.83
CA VAL A 57 12.27 -18.57 -11.47
C VAL A 57 11.70 -17.41 -10.65
N ASP A 58 11.53 -17.58 -9.35
CA ASP A 58 11.02 -16.52 -8.47
C ASP A 58 11.96 -15.30 -8.46
N TYR A 59 13.27 -15.51 -8.41
CA TYR A 59 14.25 -14.43 -8.44
C TYR A 59 14.18 -13.61 -9.73
N TYR A 60 14.24 -14.26 -10.90
CA TYR A 60 14.25 -13.56 -12.19
C TYR A 60 12.91 -12.92 -12.50
N THR A 61 11.79 -13.59 -12.17
CA THR A 61 10.45 -13.00 -12.35
C THR A 61 10.27 -11.73 -11.53
N ASN A 62 10.77 -11.74 -10.30
CA ASN A 62 10.82 -10.56 -9.43
C ASN A 62 11.71 -9.46 -10.03
N ALA A 63 12.97 -9.77 -10.38
CA ALA A 63 13.91 -8.79 -10.92
C ALA A 63 13.38 -8.09 -12.18
N ILE A 64 12.82 -8.85 -13.11
CA ILE A 64 12.23 -8.32 -14.37
C ILE A 64 11.00 -7.46 -14.06
N THR A 65 10.15 -7.90 -13.13
CA THR A 65 8.96 -7.16 -12.72
C THR A 65 9.34 -5.81 -12.09
N ASN A 66 10.44 -5.75 -11.33
CA ASN A 66 10.90 -4.49 -10.74
C ASN A 66 11.42 -3.52 -11.75
N GLU A 67 12.15 -4.04 -12.72
CA GLU A 67 12.62 -3.18 -13.79
C GLU A 67 11.45 -2.63 -14.60
N TYR A 68 10.42 -3.44 -14.86
CA TYR A 68 9.19 -2.94 -15.46
C TYR A 68 8.63 -1.74 -14.66
N PHE A 69 8.55 -1.86 -13.34
CA PHE A 69 8.08 -0.77 -12.46
C PHE A 69 9.04 0.43 -12.41
N ASN A 70 10.35 0.23 -12.45
CA ASN A 70 11.34 1.32 -12.52
C ASN A 70 11.17 2.18 -13.78
N GLN A 71 10.69 1.57 -14.86
CA GLN A 71 10.57 2.23 -16.15
C GLN A 71 9.24 2.98 -16.32
N ILE A 72 8.27 2.82 -15.42
CA ILE A 72 6.92 3.39 -15.59
C ILE A 72 6.96 4.91 -15.72
N ASP A 73 7.66 5.63 -14.84
CA ASP A 73 7.67 7.10 -14.85
C ASP A 73 8.35 7.67 -16.12
N ASP A 74 9.40 7.01 -16.60
CA ASP A 74 10.08 7.41 -17.82
C ASP A 74 9.25 7.08 -19.06
N LEU A 75 8.53 5.97 -19.06
CA LEU A 75 7.56 5.61 -20.10
C LEU A 75 6.38 6.58 -20.13
N PHE A 76 6.02 7.13 -18.98
CA PHE A 76 5.02 8.18 -18.86
C PHE A 76 5.44 9.45 -19.55
N LYS A 77 6.58 10.00 -19.15
CA LYS A 77 7.15 11.20 -19.76
C LYS A 77 7.32 11.01 -21.26
N PHE A 78 7.71 9.80 -21.68
CA PHE A 78 7.77 9.45 -23.09
C PHE A 78 6.39 9.45 -23.76
N GLY A 79 5.38 8.81 -23.16
CA GLY A 79 4.01 8.80 -23.66
C GLY A 79 3.41 10.20 -23.78
N GLU A 80 3.58 11.04 -22.76
CA GLU A 80 3.20 12.46 -22.77
C GLU A 80 3.89 13.20 -23.92
N SER A 81 5.21 13.05 -24.07
CA SER A 81 5.96 13.69 -25.17
C SER A 81 5.49 13.26 -26.56
N GLU A 82 5.00 12.03 -26.72
CA GLU A 82 4.45 11.54 -27.98
C GLU A 82 3.04 12.08 -28.23
N ILE A 83 2.24 12.26 -27.18
CA ILE A 83 0.92 12.94 -27.26
C ILE A 83 1.11 14.40 -27.65
N GLU A 84 2.11 15.09 -27.12
CA GLU A 84 2.35 16.50 -27.45
C GLU A 84 2.69 16.72 -28.93
N LYS A 85 3.39 15.76 -29.55
CA LYS A 85 3.77 15.83 -30.98
C LYS A 85 2.58 15.76 -31.93
N ILE A 86 1.44 15.22 -31.49
CA ILE A 86 0.24 15.07 -32.32
C ILE A 86 -0.83 16.13 -32.03
N LYS A 87 -0.59 17.03 -31.07
CA LYS A 87 -1.50 18.16 -30.77
C LYS A 87 -1.70 19.02 -32.03
N GLY A 88 -2.93 19.04 -32.54
CA GLY A 88 -3.37 19.89 -33.65
C GLY A 88 -3.53 19.23 -35.02
N GLN A 89 -3.36 17.90 -35.15
CA GLN A 89 -3.45 17.21 -36.46
C GLN A 89 -4.47 16.07 -36.54
N VAL A 90 -5.23 15.75 -35.49
CA VAL A 90 -6.01 14.49 -35.46
C VAL A 90 -7.42 14.71 -34.90
N ASP A 91 -8.42 14.54 -35.78
CA ASP A 91 -9.87 14.53 -35.48
C ASP A 91 -10.38 13.16 -35.00
N SER A 92 -9.52 12.18 -34.72
CA SER A 92 -9.96 10.87 -34.24
C SER A 92 -9.07 10.25 -33.16
N GLU A 93 -9.75 9.71 -32.16
CA GLU A 93 -9.30 9.22 -30.85
C GLU A 93 -8.36 7.99 -30.88
N ASP A 94 -7.57 7.74 -31.93
CA ASP A 94 -6.74 6.54 -32.02
C ASP A 94 -5.34 6.72 -31.40
N TYR A 95 -5.28 6.64 -30.07
CA TYR A 95 -4.04 6.61 -29.29
C TYR A 95 -3.27 5.27 -29.41
N SER A 96 -3.71 4.32 -30.25
CA SER A 96 -3.07 3.00 -30.36
C SER A 96 -1.63 3.06 -30.90
N HIS A 97 -1.29 4.08 -31.70
CA HIS A 97 0.08 4.30 -32.18
C HIS A 97 1.02 4.72 -31.05
N ILE A 98 0.58 5.61 -30.16
CA ILE A 98 1.36 6.02 -28.97
C ILE A 98 1.57 4.82 -28.05
N ARG A 99 0.51 4.04 -27.82
CA ARG A 99 0.60 2.79 -27.03
C ARG A 99 1.60 1.80 -27.61
N THR A 100 1.65 1.68 -28.93
CA THR A 100 2.61 0.84 -29.65
C THR A 100 4.05 1.32 -29.44
N LYS A 101 4.29 2.64 -29.49
CA LYS A 101 5.61 3.23 -29.22
C LYS A 101 6.05 3.04 -27.77
N VAL A 102 5.16 3.25 -26.80
CA VAL A 102 5.46 3.03 -25.38
C VAL A 102 5.78 1.56 -25.12
N ARG A 103 4.99 0.64 -25.68
CA ARG A 103 5.27 -0.80 -25.62
C ARG A 103 6.66 -1.14 -26.16
N ASP A 104 7.01 -0.59 -27.31
CA ASP A 104 8.29 -0.88 -27.97
C ASP A 104 9.48 -0.31 -27.19
N LYS A 105 9.31 0.88 -26.58
CA LYS A 105 10.29 1.47 -25.67
C LYS A 105 10.48 0.62 -24.40
N LEU A 106 9.38 0.20 -23.78
CA LEU A 106 9.41 -0.68 -22.60
C LEU A 106 10.08 -2.02 -22.91
N LYS A 107 9.70 -2.66 -24.03
CA LYS A 107 10.32 -3.89 -24.51
C LYS A 107 11.83 -3.73 -24.63
N TYR A 108 12.28 -2.68 -25.31
CA TYR A 108 13.71 -2.40 -25.50
C TYR A 108 14.45 -2.19 -24.16
N ASN A 109 13.86 -1.42 -23.23
CA ASN A 109 14.46 -1.16 -21.93
C ASN A 109 14.60 -2.46 -21.11
N LEU A 110 13.56 -3.32 -21.11
CA LEU A 110 13.59 -4.60 -20.43
C LEU A 110 14.57 -5.59 -21.07
N GLU A 111 14.60 -5.69 -22.39
CA GLU A 111 15.58 -6.53 -23.11
C GLU A 111 17.01 -6.16 -22.73
N ASN A 112 17.34 -4.86 -22.73
CA ASN A 112 18.66 -4.39 -22.34
C ASN A 112 18.98 -4.69 -20.88
N TYR A 113 18.04 -4.44 -19.97
CA TYR A 113 18.23 -4.74 -18.55
C TYR A 113 18.54 -6.23 -18.34
N ILE A 114 17.77 -7.10 -18.99
CA ILE A 114 17.91 -8.55 -18.89
C ILE A 114 19.29 -8.99 -19.41
N ILE A 115 19.69 -8.53 -20.59
CA ILE A 115 20.97 -8.91 -21.21
C ILE A 115 22.15 -8.45 -20.35
N ILE A 116 22.09 -7.24 -19.80
CA ILE A 116 23.20 -6.65 -19.04
C ILE A 116 23.27 -7.21 -17.61
N ASN A 117 22.12 -7.41 -16.96
CA ASN A 117 22.06 -7.64 -15.52
C ASN A 117 21.70 -9.07 -15.10
N LEU A 118 21.04 -9.86 -15.96
CA LEU A 118 20.49 -11.16 -15.57
C LEU A 118 21.08 -12.34 -16.36
N LEU A 119 21.25 -12.19 -17.68
CA LEU A 119 21.67 -13.29 -18.55
C LEU A 119 23.08 -13.76 -18.23
N GLY A 120 23.27 -15.08 -18.10
CA GLY A 120 24.58 -15.69 -17.86
C GLY A 120 25.15 -15.50 -16.44
N ARG A 121 24.38 -14.92 -15.50
CA ARG A 121 24.82 -14.78 -14.10
C ARG A 121 24.31 -15.94 -13.25
N SER A 122 25.25 -16.71 -12.68
CA SER A 122 24.95 -17.75 -11.70
C SER A 122 24.74 -17.15 -10.32
N ILE A 123 23.66 -17.54 -9.63
CA ILE A 123 23.35 -17.10 -8.27
C ILE A 123 23.28 -18.33 -7.37
N SER A 124 24.04 -18.32 -6.28
CA SER A 124 24.02 -19.41 -5.29
C SER A 124 22.80 -19.28 -4.39
N THR A 125 22.20 -20.42 -4.03
CA THR A 125 20.98 -20.47 -3.21
C THR A 125 21.24 -20.27 -1.71
N PHE A 126 22.44 -20.59 -1.22
CA PHE A 126 22.84 -20.43 0.19
C PHE A 126 24.34 -20.17 0.28
N ASP A 127 24.78 -19.47 1.33
CA ASP A 127 26.21 -19.31 1.62
C ASP A 127 26.88 -20.69 1.74
N ASN A 128 27.85 -20.96 0.85
CA ASN A 128 28.57 -22.23 0.72
C ASN A 128 27.75 -23.42 0.18
N SER A 129 26.62 -23.23 -0.52
CA SER A 129 25.98 -24.33 -1.24
C SER A 129 26.69 -24.66 -2.56
N ASP A 130 26.68 -25.93 -2.94
CA ASP A 130 27.07 -26.38 -4.28
C ASP A 130 25.94 -26.19 -5.31
N TYR A 131 24.81 -25.65 -4.88
CA TYR A 131 23.62 -25.43 -5.70
C TYR A 131 23.51 -23.97 -6.14
N PHE A 132 23.26 -23.78 -7.42
CA PHE A 132 23.07 -22.45 -8.00
C PHE A 132 22.01 -22.52 -9.10
N PHE A 133 21.49 -21.35 -9.46
CA PHE A 133 20.63 -21.22 -10.62
C PHE A 133 21.21 -20.21 -11.61
N LEU A 134 20.90 -20.43 -12.89
CA LEU A 134 21.38 -19.64 -14.02
C LEU A 134 20.24 -19.37 -14.99
N LEU A 135 20.05 -18.12 -15.38
CA LEU A 135 19.21 -17.75 -16.51
C LEU A 135 19.98 -18.03 -17.80
N ASP A 136 19.56 -19.07 -18.50
CA ASP A 136 20.24 -19.61 -19.70
C ASP A 136 19.77 -18.90 -20.97
N GLU A 137 18.46 -18.82 -21.15
CA GLU A 137 17.84 -18.16 -22.29
C GLU A 137 16.68 -17.30 -21.83
N ILE A 138 16.47 -16.18 -22.51
CA ILE A 138 15.32 -15.33 -22.31
C ILE A 138 14.89 -14.69 -23.63
N THR A 139 13.62 -14.84 -23.97
CA THR A 139 13.03 -14.25 -25.16
C THR A 139 11.95 -13.25 -24.78
N VAL A 140 11.98 -12.08 -25.41
CA VAL A 140 10.96 -11.04 -25.23
C VAL A 140 10.14 -10.91 -26.51
N GLU A 141 8.92 -11.42 -26.48
CA GLU A 141 8.07 -11.56 -27.65
C GLU A 141 6.87 -10.62 -27.59
N LYS A 142 6.56 -9.95 -28.70
CA LYS A 142 5.33 -9.16 -28.81
C LYS A 142 4.15 -10.12 -29.06
N LYS A 143 3.11 -10.08 -28.23
CA LYS A 143 1.90 -10.87 -28.49
C LYS A 143 0.92 -10.12 -29.38
N ASP A 144 0.65 -8.87 -29.01
CA ASP A 144 -0.33 -8.02 -29.66
C ASP A 144 0.00 -6.54 -29.40
N LYS A 145 -0.94 -5.64 -29.74
CA LYS A 145 -0.77 -4.19 -29.55
C LYS A 145 -0.52 -3.79 -28.09
N TYR A 146 -0.89 -4.62 -27.12
CA TYR A 146 -1.00 -4.23 -25.71
C TYR A 146 -0.19 -5.10 -24.76
N ARG A 147 0.35 -6.22 -25.24
CA ARG A 147 1.06 -7.20 -24.42
C ARG A 147 2.37 -7.64 -25.05
N PHE A 148 3.34 -7.89 -24.18
CA PHE A 148 4.54 -8.64 -24.52
C PHE A 148 4.79 -9.73 -23.46
N PHE A 149 5.45 -10.79 -23.89
CA PHE A 149 5.86 -11.90 -23.05
C PHE A 149 7.33 -11.86 -22.80
N ILE A 150 7.71 -12.34 -21.63
CA ILE A 150 9.08 -12.71 -21.33
C ILE A 150 9.07 -14.18 -20.97
N LYS A 151 9.74 -14.99 -21.80
CA LYS A 151 9.93 -16.41 -21.56
C LYS A 151 11.38 -16.61 -21.13
N GLY A 152 11.61 -17.19 -19.97
CA GLY A 152 12.95 -17.48 -19.47
C GLY A 152 13.15 -18.97 -19.22
N ILE A 153 14.39 -19.42 -19.41
CA ILE A 153 14.86 -20.77 -19.08
C ILE A 153 15.84 -20.66 -17.92
N VAL A 154 15.54 -21.34 -16.82
CA VAL A 154 16.35 -21.33 -15.59
C VAL A 154 16.90 -22.73 -15.37
N ASN A 155 18.22 -22.83 -15.26
CA ASN A 155 18.92 -24.06 -14.95
C ASN A 155 19.26 -24.06 -13.46
N GLY A 156 18.71 -25.00 -12.70
CA GLY A 156 19.17 -25.33 -11.34
C GLY A 156 20.23 -26.42 -11.44
N ASP A 157 21.42 -26.15 -10.94
CA ASP A 157 22.58 -27.02 -11.11
C ASP A 157 23.28 -27.27 -9.77
N ASN A 158 24.06 -28.35 -9.71
CA ASN A 158 24.88 -28.74 -8.58
C ASN A 158 26.28 -29.08 -9.09
N LYS A 159 27.33 -28.57 -8.44
CA LYS A 159 28.73 -28.90 -8.80
C LYS A 159 29.04 -30.41 -8.83
N VAL A 160 28.22 -31.25 -8.19
CA VAL A 160 28.43 -32.70 -8.05
C VAL A 160 27.79 -33.55 -9.16
N ASP A 161 26.66 -33.13 -9.76
CA ASP A 161 25.95 -33.89 -10.81
C ASP A 161 25.86 -33.08 -12.09
N THR A 162 26.21 -33.67 -13.24
CA THR A 162 26.25 -33.00 -14.55
C THR A 162 24.88 -32.87 -15.22
N ASN A 163 23.78 -33.13 -14.50
CA ASN A 163 22.42 -33.13 -15.04
C ASN A 163 21.61 -31.97 -14.45
N PRO A 164 21.75 -30.75 -15.00
CA PRO A 164 21.00 -29.59 -14.52
C PRO A 164 19.49 -29.79 -14.73
N GLN A 165 18.70 -29.27 -13.79
CA GLN A 165 17.24 -29.23 -13.88
C GLN A 165 16.82 -27.93 -14.55
N ILE A 166 15.98 -28.05 -15.59
CA ILE A 166 15.62 -26.93 -16.45
C ILE A 166 14.15 -26.57 -16.22
N LEU A 167 13.88 -25.34 -15.79
CA LEU A 167 12.53 -24.79 -15.68
C LEU A 167 12.31 -23.68 -16.69
N THR A 168 11.05 -23.52 -17.11
CA THR A 168 10.64 -22.45 -18.02
C THR A 168 9.57 -21.61 -17.37
N PHE A 169 9.73 -20.29 -17.36
CA PHE A 169 8.72 -19.36 -16.87
C PHE A 169 8.22 -18.44 -17.97
N ASN A 170 6.96 -18.03 -17.89
CA ASN A 170 6.37 -17.03 -18.77
C ASN A 170 5.77 -15.88 -17.94
N LEU A 171 6.19 -14.66 -18.27
CA LEU A 171 5.64 -13.43 -17.72
C LEU A 171 4.86 -12.69 -18.80
N THR A 172 3.68 -12.19 -18.44
CA THR A 172 2.86 -11.35 -19.33
C THR A 172 2.80 -9.95 -18.78
N PHE A 173 3.30 -8.99 -19.56
CA PHE A 173 3.20 -7.58 -19.22
C PHE A 173 2.16 -6.89 -20.09
N PHE A 174 1.40 -6.00 -19.48
CA PHE A 174 0.37 -5.20 -20.14
C PHE A 174 0.83 -3.75 -20.20
N VAL A 175 0.66 -3.12 -21.36
CA VAL A 175 0.89 -1.68 -21.54
C VAL A 175 -0.44 -0.95 -21.33
N PRO A 176 -0.51 0.09 -20.49
CA PRO A 176 -1.75 0.83 -20.23
C PRO A 176 -2.40 1.34 -21.50
N GLU A 177 -3.73 1.48 -21.45
CA GLU A 177 -4.44 2.25 -22.44
C GLU A 177 -4.34 3.73 -22.11
N PHE A 178 -3.93 4.54 -23.10
CA PHE A 178 -3.91 6.00 -22.97
C PHE A 178 -5.29 6.50 -23.35
N LYS A 179 -6.16 6.70 -22.35
CA LYS A 179 -7.47 7.32 -22.58
C LYS A 179 -7.39 8.80 -22.20
N PRO A 180 -7.78 9.73 -23.10
CA PRO A 180 -8.03 11.09 -22.69
C PRO A 180 -9.13 11.10 -21.62
N ILE A 181 -8.86 11.75 -20.49
CA ILE A 181 -9.94 12.17 -19.61
C ILE A 181 -10.54 13.39 -20.31
N LEU A 182 -11.76 13.26 -20.81
CA LEU A 182 -12.51 14.41 -21.30
C LEU A 182 -12.84 15.27 -20.08
N ASP A 183 -12.15 16.40 -19.93
CA ASP A 183 -12.57 17.43 -18.98
C ASP A 183 -13.90 17.98 -19.50
N GLU A 184 -15.01 17.59 -18.87
CA GLU A 184 -16.37 18.04 -19.25
C GLU A 184 -16.55 19.58 -19.14
N ASP A 185 -15.58 20.29 -18.56
CA ASP A 185 -15.61 21.73 -18.30
C ASP A 185 -14.71 22.59 -19.23
N SER A 186 -14.02 22.04 -20.24
CA SER A 186 -13.20 22.86 -21.16
C SER A 186 -13.94 23.25 -22.44
N GLY A 187 -14.45 24.49 -22.48
CA GLY A 187 -14.92 25.11 -23.73
C GLY A 187 -13.82 25.16 -24.80
N ASP A 188 -14.11 24.62 -25.98
CA ASP A 188 -13.39 24.68 -27.28
C ASP A 188 -11.87 24.44 -27.32
N GLY A 189 -11.23 24.11 -26.20
CA GLY A 189 -9.83 23.69 -26.14
C GLY A 189 -9.74 22.18 -25.97
N VAL A 190 -9.01 21.50 -26.87
CA VAL A 190 -8.66 20.08 -26.72
C VAL A 190 -7.94 19.88 -25.38
N ALA A 191 -8.63 19.31 -24.40
CA ALA A 191 -8.07 19.02 -23.09
C ALA A 191 -6.93 18.00 -23.19
N ILE A 192 -5.80 18.31 -22.55
CA ILE A 192 -4.66 17.39 -22.45
C ILE A 192 -5.02 16.37 -21.36
N PRO A 193 -5.05 15.06 -21.65
CA PRO A 193 -5.18 14.06 -20.58
C PRO A 193 -4.12 14.30 -19.51
N LYS A 194 -4.56 14.54 -18.27
CA LYS A 194 -3.67 14.45 -17.11
C LYS A 194 -3.63 13.00 -16.67
N PHE A 195 -2.46 12.37 -16.80
CA PHE A 195 -2.25 11.02 -16.31
C PHE A 195 -2.10 11.04 -14.80
N ASN A 196 -2.86 10.22 -14.09
CA ASN A 196 -2.81 10.14 -12.63
C ASN A 196 -1.97 8.92 -12.21
N GLU A 197 -0.91 9.16 -11.43
CA GLU A 197 -0.05 8.12 -10.84
C GLU A 197 -0.84 7.08 -10.00
N LEU A 198 -2.04 7.43 -9.53
CA LEU A 198 -2.93 6.53 -8.78
C LEU A 198 -3.57 5.42 -9.63
N GLN A 199 -3.43 5.47 -10.95
CA GLN A 199 -3.94 4.44 -11.86
C GLN A 199 -2.98 3.25 -12.00
N PHE A 200 -2.07 2.96 -11.08
CA PHE A 200 -1.13 1.82 -11.19
C PHE A 200 -1.25 0.85 -10.02
N PRO A 201 -1.10 -0.46 -10.27
CA PRO A 201 -0.87 -1.40 -9.19
C PRO A 201 0.49 -1.07 -8.57
N LYS A 202 0.49 -0.44 -7.40
CA LYS A 202 1.68 -0.32 -6.54
C LYS A 202 2.04 -1.72 -6.03
N LEU A 203 2.87 -2.45 -6.78
CA LEU A 203 3.52 -3.66 -6.30
C LEU A 203 4.97 -3.35 -5.98
N ASN A 204 5.38 -3.83 -4.82
CA ASN A 204 6.71 -3.68 -4.28
C ASN A 204 7.79 -4.04 -5.28
N LYS A 205 8.83 -3.20 -5.39
CA LYS A 205 10.10 -3.56 -6.03
C LYS A 205 10.84 -4.58 -5.16
N PRO A 206 11.15 -5.80 -5.62
CA PRO A 206 12.31 -6.53 -5.12
C PRO A 206 13.64 -5.85 -5.42
N SER A 207 14.06 -4.94 -4.53
CA SER A 207 15.48 -4.57 -4.44
C SER A 207 16.29 -5.73 -3.86
N GLN A 208 17.61 -5.75 -4.12
CA GLN A 208 18.56 -6.65 -3.48
C GLN A 208 18.22 -6.77 -1.99
N GLY A 209 17.93 -8.00 -1.55
CA GLY A 209 17.61 -8.28 -0.16
C GLY A 209 18.69 -7.69 0.71
N CYS A 210 18.33 -6.73 1.55
CA CYS A 210 19.19 -6.40 2.66
C CYS A 210 19.28 -7.70 3.47
N GLU A 211 20.47 -8.24 3.67
CA GLU A 211 20.71 -9.33 4.61
C GLU A 211 20.33 -8.80 6.01
N MET A 212 19.05 -8.90 6.32
CA MET A 212 18.52 -8.49 7.61
C MET A 212 18.69 -9.68 8.53
N GLY A 213 19.81 -9.69 9.25
CA GLY A 213 19.99 -10.57 10.40
C GLY A 213 18.79 -10.39 11.33
N ILE A 214 18.07 -11.49 11.56
CA ILE A 214 16.88 -11.56 12.38
C ILE A 214 17.21 -10.93 13.76
N ASN A 215 16.44 -9.91 14.18
CA ASN A 215 16.39 -9.34 15.54
C ASN A 215 17.39 -8.25 16.01
N GLN A 216 18.23 -7.62 15.18
CA GLN A 216 19.15 -6.55 15.69
C GLN A 216 19.30 -5.29 14.82
N LEU A 217 18.46 -5.09 13.81
CA LEU A 217 18.66 -3.96 12.90
C LEU A 217 18.06 -2.66 13.45
N GLU A 218 18.88 -1.84 14.13
CA GLU A 218 18.42 -0.56 14.67
C GLU A 218 18.27 0.56 13.64
N LYS A 219 19.01 0.51 12.52
CA LYS A 219 19.07 1.62 11.54
C LYS A 219 19.30 1.14 10.11
N ILE A 220 18.54 1.68 9.16
CA ILE A 220 18.76 1.62 7.72
C ILE A 220 19.10 3.03 7.25
N SER A 221 20.26 3.20 6.61
CA SER A 221 20.71 4.50 6.10
C SER A 221 21.28 4.40 4.71
N ASP A 222 20.91 5.33 3.84
CA ASP A 222 21.37 5.47 2.45
C ASP A 222 21.26 4.19 1.63
N LYS A 223 20.19 3.42 1.85
CA LYS A 223 19.99 2.08 1.26
C LYS A 223 18.61 1.92 0.65
N LYS A 224 18.53 1.02 -0.33
CA LYS A 224 17.27 0.45 -0.83
C LYS A 224 17.19 -0.99 -0.37
N CYS A 225 16.16 -1.32 0.40
CA CYS A 225 15.97 -2.63 1.01
C CYS A 225 14.60 -3.20 0.62
N PHE A 226 14.55 -4.52 0.42
CA PHE A 226 13.32 -5.26 0.27
C PHE A 226 13.31 -6.49 1.18
N VAL A 227 12.19 -6.73 1.83
CA VAL A 227 11.92 -7.90 2.65
C VAL A 227 10.66 -8.55 2.11
N VAL A 228 10.74 -9.78 1.60
CA VAL A 228 9.58 -10.48 1.04
C VAL A 228 8.60 -10.90 2.15
N SER A 229 9.13 -11.30 3.30
CA SER A 229 8.39 -11.84 4.44
C SER A 229 7.95 -10.76 5.41
N SER A 230 7.36 -11.18 6.54
CA SER A 230 7.16 -10.29 7.68
C SER A 230 8.51 -9.84 8.26
N PHE A 231 8.52 -8.63 8.83
CA PHE A 231 9.68 -8.00 9.44
C PHE A 231 9.36 -7.62 10.89
N ASP A 232 10.07 -8.24 11.82
CA ASP A 232 9.99 -7.91 13.24
C ASP A 232 11.28 -7.23 13.67
N ALA A 233 11.15 -6.11 14.37
CA ALA A 233 12.27 -5.42 14.98
C ALA A 233 11.93 -4.90 16.37
N ASP A 234 12.94 -4.84 17.23
CA ASP A 234 12.79 -4.18 18.54
C ASP A 234 12.83 -2.66 18.38
N LYS A 235 13.72 -2.18 17.51
CA LYS A 235 13.95 -0.78 17.20
C LYS A 235 14.24 -0.66 15.71
N LEU A 236 13.71 0.38 15.06
CA LEU A 236 14.05 0.67 13.68
C LEU A 236 14.03 2.17 13.42
N VAL A 237 15.09 2.65 12.77
CA VAL A 237 15.18 4.00 12.21
C VAL A 237 15.49 3.85 10.71
N ILE A 238 14.65 4.39 9.85
CA ILE A 238 14.87 4.45 8.40
C ILE A 238 15.22 5.90 8.06
N ASP A 239 16.41 6.10 7.50
CA ASP A 239 17.03 7.42 7.31
C ASP A 239 17.57 7.54 5.88
N ASN A 240 17.07 8.49 5.09
CA ASN A 240 17.41 8.64 3.67
C ASN A 240 17.44 7.32 2.88
N SER A 241 16.43 6.48 3.10
CA SER A 241 16.41 5.10 2.60
C SER A 241 15.04 4.71 2.05
N HIS A 242 15.03 3.73 1.15
CA HIS A 242 13.80 3.09 0.68
C HIS A 242 13.72 1.68 1.30
N LEU A 243 12.67 1.37 2.04
CA LEU A 243 12.39 0.03 2.54
C LEU A 243 11.02 -0.43 2.03
N SER A 244 10.96 -1.63 1.45
CA SER A 244 9.71 -2.28 1.07
C SER A 244 9.59 -3.62 1.78
N ILE A 245 8.48 -3.85 2.47
CA ILE A 245 8.17 -5.10 3.18
C ILE A 245 6.95 -5.74 2.51
N GLY A 246 7.04 -7.02 2.17
CA GLY A 246 6.02 -7.74 1.43
C GLY A 246 4.82 -8.16 2.28
N MET A 247 5.03 -8.38 3.58
CA MET A 247 3.99 -8.80 4.52
C MET A 247 3.86 -7.82 5.70
N ASP A 248 3.77 -8.33 6.93
CA ASP A 248 3.59 -7.54 8.14
C ASP A 248 4.90 -6.93 8.64
N MET A 249 4.81 -5.78 9.29
CA MET A 249 5.91 -5.12 9.97
C MET A 249 5.54 -4.88 11.43
N ASN A 250 6.30 -5.41 12.38
CA ASN A 250 6.07 -5.18 13.81
C ASN A 250 7.30 -4.56 14.49
N ILE A 251 7.09 -3.44 15.20
CA ILE A 251 8.13 -2.75 15.98
C ILE A 251 7.70 -2.67 17.45
N LYS A 252 8.44 -3.35 18.34
CA LYS A 252 7.95 -3.62 19.71
C LYS A 252 8.55 -2.73 20.81
N ASN A 253 9.87 -2.51 20.83
CA ASN A 253 10.56 -2.03 22.04
C ASN A 253 11.01 -0.56 21.98
N SER A 254 10.91 0.08 20.81
CA SER A 254 11.32 1.48 20.63
C SER A 254 10.42 2.20 19.64
N PRO A 255 10.36 3.54 19.69
CA PRO A 255 9.66 4.32 18.67
C PRO A 255 10.19 4.00 17.28
N PHE A 256 9.28 3.84 16.32
CA PHE A 256 9.64 3.70 14.92
C PHE A 256 9.87 5.10 14.31
N GLU A 257 11.05 5.33 13.72
CA GLU A 257 11.36 6.59 13.04
C GLU A 257 11.55 6.39 11.53
N LEU A 258 10.86 7.22 10.74
CA LEU A 258 11.04 7.36 9.31
C LEU A 258 11.46 8.81 9.02
N LYS A 259 12.69 9.05 8.55
CA LYS A 259 13.24 10.40 8.41
C LYS A 259 14.07 10.64 7.17
N ASN A 260 14.27 11.92 6.85
CA ASN A 260 15.21 12.41 5.84
C ASN A 260 14.98 11.85 4.43
N LYS A 261 13.78 12.09 3.86
CA LYS A 261 13.39 11.60 2.52
C LYS A 261 13.36 10.08 2.42
N SER A 262 12.99 9.43 3.51
CA SER A 262 12.82 7.97 3.48
C SER A 262 11.48 7.58 2.88
N GLU A 263 11.45 6.42 2.27
CA GLU A 263 10.25 5.79 1.72
C GLU A 263 10.09 4.43 2.38
N LEU A 264 8.92 4.17 2.97
CA LEU A 264 8.55 2.86 3.49
C LEU A 264 7.27 2.36 2.83
N TYR A 265 7.30 1.14 2.31
CA TYR A 265 6.10 0.38 1.95
C TYR A 265 5.95 -0.85 2.85
N VAL A 266 4.73 -1.10 3.31
CA VAL A 266 4.34 -2.33 4.03
C VAL A 266 3.16 -3.00 3.31
N GLY A 267 3.38 -4.22 2.84
CA GLY A 267 2.45 -4.98 2.00
C GLY A 267 1.27 -5.59 2.73
N ASN A 268 1.30 -5.61 4.06
CA ASN A 268 0.15 -5.97 4.87
C ASN A 268 -0.03 -4.95 6.02
N ASN A 269 0.19 -5.35 7.28
CA ASN A 269 -0.03 -4.50 8.44
C ASN A 269 1.27 -3.90 8.98
N LEU A 270 1.20 -2.66 9.47
CA LEU A 270 2.26 -2.06 10.28
C LEU A 270 1.78 -1.94 11.72
N LYS A 271 2.53 -2.51 12.67
CA LYS A 271 2.28 -2.35 14.10
C LYS A 271 3.48 -1.74 14.80
N THR A 272 3.23 -0.70 15.60
CA THR A 272 4.25 -0.08 16.46
C THR A 272 3.74 0.01 17.89
N ASP A 273 4.49 -0.55 18.83
CA ASP A 273 4.09 -0.59 20.24
C ASP A 273 4.54 0.68 21.01
N ASN A 274 5.62 1.32 20.57
CA ASN A 274 6.25 2.46 21.27
C ASN A 274 6.15 3.79 20.52
N GLY A 275 5.24 3.87 19.54
CA GLY A 275 4.96 5.09 18.80
C GLY A 275 5.63 5.14 17.45
N PHE A 276 5.25 6.16 16.68
CA PHE A 276 5.69 6.34 15.30
C PHE A 276 5.97 7.82 15.03
N THR A 277 7.11 8.10 14.43
CA THR A 277 7.48 9.45 13.98
C THR A 277 7.88 9.41 12.51
N SER A 278 7.25 10.26 11.71
CA SER A 278 7.66 10.51 10.32
C SER A 278 8.08 11.96 10.14
N ASN A 279 9.25 12.18 9.56
CA ASN A 279 9.75 13.49 9.21
C ASN A 279 10.28 13.52 7.77
N ASN A 280 9.71 14.39 6.93
CA ASN A 280 10.14 14.56 5.54
C ASN A 280 10.19 13.24 4.77
N SER A 281 9.16 12.40 4.87
CA SER A 281 9.20 11.01 4.37
C SER A 281 7.85 10.54 3.84
N ILE A 282 7.85 9.39 3.16
CA ILE A 282 6.65 8.78 2.57
C ILE A 282 6.44 7.38 3.16
N LEU A 283 5.22 7.10 3.62
CA LEU A 283 4.80 5.78 4.12
C LEU A 283 3.56 5.29 3.36
N SER A 284 3.59 4.06 2.86
CA SER A 284 2.45 3.39 2.22
C SER A 284 2.18 2.04 2.86
N ILE A 285 0.94 1.80 3.28
CA ILE A 285 0.50 0.57 3.96
C ILE A 285 -0.73 0.03 3.25
N VAL A 286 -0.67 -1.24 2.84
CA VAL A 286 -1.74 -1.88 2.07
C VAL A 286 -2.93 -2.26 2.94
N ASN A 287 -2.72 -2.62 4.20
CA ASN A 287 -3.81 -3.02 5.08
C ASN A 287 -3.95 -2.03 6.24
N THR A 288 -3.73 -2.49 7.47
CA THR A 288 -3.98 -1.71 8.68
C THR A 288 -2.69 -1.19 9.29
N MET A 289 -2.73 0.04 9.80
CA MET A 289 -1.68 0.61 10.63
C MET A 289 -2.17 0.70 12.07
N THR A 290 -1.43 0.09 13.01
CA THR A 290 -1.71 0.18 14.44
C THR A 290 -0.54 0.85 15.17
N VAL A 291 -0.80 1.94 15.87
CA VAL A 291 0.18 2.66 16.69
C VAL A 291 -0.33 2.69 18.14
N LYS A 292 0.34 1.99 19.06
CA LYS A 292 -0.10 1.96 20.46
C LYS A 292 0.22 3.23 21.24
N ASN A 293 1.29 3.92 20.85
CA ASN A 293 1.70 5.17 21.50
C ASN A 293 1.53 6.36 20.55
N ASN A 294 2.17 7.49 20.84
CA ASN A 294 2.02 8.70 20.04
C ASN A 294 2.48 8.50 18.59
N MET A 295 1.71 9.05 17.65
CA MET A 295 2.02 9.19 16.25
C MET A 295 2.27 10.66 15.93
N THR A 296 3.45 11.01 15.40
CA THR A 296 3.82 12.38 15.04
C THR A 296 4.33 12.45 13.61
N ILE A 297 3.65 13.23 12.78
CA ILE A 297 3.90 13.32 11.35
C ILE A 297 4.26 14.77 11.03
N THR A 298 5.40 14.98 10.39
CA THR A 298 5.90 16.32 10.03
C THR A 298 6.44 16.30 8.61
N ASN A 299 5.97 17.21 7.76
CA ASN A 299 6.35 17.30 6.35
C ASN A 299 6.35 15.94 5.62
N SER A 300 5.39 15.06 5.93
CA SER A 300 5.39 13.67 5.46
C SER A 300 4.06 13.29 4.84
N GLU A 301 4.08 12.32 3.93
CA GLU A 301 2.88 11.73 3.32
C GLU A 301 2.69 10.29 3.77
N ILE A 302 1.49 9.96 4.27
CA ILE A 302 1.14 8.62 4.72
C ILE A 302 -0.13 8.17 4.03
N GLY A 303 -0.08 7.01 3.38
CA GLY A 303 -1.23 6.32 2.81
C GLY A 303 -1.48 4.99 3.51
N VAL A 304 -2.68 4.80 4.05
CA VAL A 304 -3.16 3.52 4.61
C VAL A 304 -4.40 3.10 3.84
N GLN A 305 -4.38 1.98 3.11
CA GLN A 305 -5.51 1.65 2.23
C GLN A 305 -6.74 1.15 3.01
N GLN A 306 -6.56 0.53 4.18
CA GLN A 306 -7.66 0.11 5.04
C GLN A 306 -7.70 1.03 6.27
N ASN A 307 -7.45 0.51 7.48
CA ASN A 307 -7.73 1.22 8.72
C ASN A 307 -6.47 1.77 9.40
N LEU A 308 -6.62 2.88 10.12
CA LEU A 308 -5.58 3.46 10.98
C LEU A 308 -6.07 3.51 12.42
N ASP A 309 -5.48 2.68 13.28
CA ASP A 309 -5.81 2.59 14.70
C ASP A 309 -4.68 3.17 15.55
N SER A 310 -4.95 4.27 16.25
CA SER A 310 -4.05 4.85 17.24
C SER A 310 -4.62 4.72 18.66
N GLU A 311 -3.90 4.01 19.53
CA GLU A 311 -4.29 3.89 20.94
C GLU A 311 -3.88 5.12 21.78
N ASN A 312 -3.23 6.12 21.18
CA ASN A 312 -2.84 7.36 21.86
C ASN A 312 -3.04 8.58 20.95
N ASN A 313 -2.13 9.56 21.00
CA ASN A 313 -2.26 10.81 20.25
C ASN A 313 -1.81 10.65 18.80
N VAL A 314 -2.48 11.36 17.89
CA VAL A 314 -2.06 11.56 16.50
C VAL A 314 -1.89 13.06 16.28
N SER A 315 -0.70 13.46 15.82
CA SER A 315 -0.40 14.86 15.49
C SER A 315 0.21 14.96 14.10
N LEU A 316 -0.44 15.73 13.23
CA LEU A 316 0.03 16.09 11.89
C LEU A 316 0.45 17.55 11.91
N LYS A 317 1.64 17.85 11.39
CA LYS A 317 2.23 19.19 11.38
C LYS A 317 2.94 19.50 10.07
N ALA A 318 3.08 20.79 9.77
CA ALA A 318 3.99 21.32 8.75
C ALA A 318 3.83 20.64 7.38
N ASN A 319 2.72 20.91 6.71
CA ASN A 319 2.37 20.41 5.38
C ASN A 319 2.36 18.88 5.29
N SER A 320 1.95 18.21 6.37
CA SER A 320 1.80 16.75 6.34
C SER A 320 0.49 16.33 5.70
N LYS A 321 0.47 15.13 5.13
CA LYS A 321 -0.72 14.52 4.54
C LYS A 321 -0.90 13.10 5.04
N ILE A 322 -2.09 12.77 5.52
CA ILE A 322 -2.50 11.39 5.75
C ILE A 322 -3.74 11.07 4.93
N THR A 323 -3.76 9.92 4.27
CA THR A 323 -4.92 9.37 3.58
C THR A 323 -5.23 7.96 4.11
N VAL A 324 -6.46 7.75 4.58
CA VAL A 324 -6.97 6.48 5.09
C VAL A 324 -8.13 6.02 4.21
N GLY A 325 -7.99 4.85 3.60
CA GLY A 325 -9.00 4.31 2.68
C GLY A 325 -10.19 3.64 3.37
N GLY A 326 -10.04 3.27 4.64
CA GLY A 326 -11.08 2.73 5.52
C GLY A 326 -11.40 3.69 6.67
N GLU A 327 -11.45 3.14 7.88
CA GLU A 327 -11.78 3.86 9.11
C GLU A 327 -10.53 4.31 9.86
N MET A 328 -10.65 5.39 10.62
CA MET A 328 -9.60 5.84 11.54
C MET A 328 -10.13 5.91 12.96
N PHE A 329 -9.39 5.33 13.89
CA PHE A 329 -9.68 5.38 15.31
C PHE A 329 -8.55 6.07 16.06
N VAL A 330 -8.86 7.07 16.87
CA VAL A 330 -7.91 7.77 17.73
C VAL A 330 -8.44 7.78 19.16
N LYS A 331 -7.77 7.02 20.04
CA LYS A 331 -8.20 6.85 21.43
C LYS A 331 -7.97 8.08 22.31
N ASN A 332 -6.99 8.92 21.97
CA ASN A 332 -6.70 10.12 22.74
C ASN A 332 -6.91 11.36 21.85
N ASN A 333 -5.87 12.17 21.63
CA ASN A 333 -6.02 13.44 20.91
C ASN A 333 -5.68 13.30 19.43
N LEU A 334 -6.49 13.89 18.56
CA LEU A 334 -6.19 14.11 17.15
C LEU A 334 -5.98 15.61 16.91
N ILE A 335 -4.78 15.97 16.46
CA ILE A 335 -4.40 17.36 16.14
C ILE A 335 -3.94 17.39 14.69
N VAL A 336 -4.60 18.21 13.87
CA VAL A 336 -4.24 18.47 12.47
C VAL A 336 -3.86 19.94 12.35
N ASP A 337 -2.58 20.20 12.10
CA ASP A 337 -1.99 21.53 12.13
C ASP A 337 -1.19 21.80 10.85
N GLU A 338 -1.49 22.86 10.10
CA GLU A 338 -0.92 23.14 8.77
C GLU A 338 -0.89 21.89 7.87
N SER A 339 -1.95 21.09 7.85
CA SER A 339 -1.91 19.73 7.28
C SER A 339 -3.23 19.28 6.66
N LEU A 340 -3.17 18.21 5.87
CA LEU A 340 -4.30 17.56 5.22
C LEU A 340 -4.53 16.15 5.77
N LEU A 341 -5.75 15.86 6.21
CA LEU A 341 -6.16 14.51 6.60
C LEU A 341 -7.40 14.09 5.80
N ILE A 342 -7.34 12.94 5.13
CA ILE A 342 -8.43 12.39 4.32
C ILE A 342 -8.77 10.99 4.84
N ILE A 343 -10.03 10.76 5.14
CA ILE A 343 -10.55 9.48 5.65
C ILE A 343 -11.78 9.13 4.80
N LYS A 344 -11.74 8.02 4.08
CA LYS A 344 -12.85 7.65 3.18
C LYS A 344 -14.10 7.19 3.94
N ASN A 345 -13.95 6.56 5.09
CA ASN A 345 -15.10 6.07 5.88
C ASN A 345 -15.33 6.93 7.13
N ASN A 346 -15.30 6.31 8.32
CA ASN A 346 -15.61 6.94 9.59
C ASN A 346 -14.33 7.36 10.33
N LEU A 347 -14.43 8.43 11.11
CA LEU A 347 -13.44 8.82 12.11
C LEU A 347 -14.06 8.81 13.50
N ASP A 348 -13.42 8.10 14.43
CA ASP A 348 -13.78 8.10 15.85
C ASP A 348 -12.61 8.67 16.67
N ALA A 349 -12.80 9.88 17.23
CA ALA A 349 -11.83 10.57 18.07
C ALA A 349 -12.36 10.67 19.51
N LYS A 350 -11.74 9.90 20.41
CA LYS A 350 -12.28 9.69 21.77
C LYS A 350 -11.96 10.78 22.78
N ASN A 351 -11.01 11.67 22.51
CA ASN A 351 -10.69 12.77 23.42
C ASN A 351 -10.70 14.12 22.69
N ASN A 352 -9.57 14.85 22.64
CA ASN A 352 -9.52 16.16 22.00
C ASN A 352 -9.35 16.01 20.49
N PHE A 353 -10.17 16.74 19.75
CA PHE A 353 -10.11 16.87 18.31
C PHE A 353 -9.87 18.33 17.96
N GLU A 354 -8.77 18.63 17.30
CA GLU A 354 -8.39 19.97 16.90
C GLU A 354 -7.90 20.01 15.45
N ILE A 355 -8.41 20.97 14.69
CA ILE A 355 -7.94 21.33 13.36
C ILE A 355 -7.56 22.81 13.39
N SER A 356 -6.32 23.13 13.01
CA SER A 356 -5.76 24.47 13.14
C SER A 356 -4.84 24.86 11.97
N ASN A 357 -4.60 26.16 11.86
CA ASN A 357 -3.61 26.81 10.98
C ASN A 357 -3.70 26.34 9.52
N ASP A 358 -4.75 26.77 8.81
CA ASP A 358 -4.95 26.48 7.39
C ASP A 358 -5.03 24.97 7.06
N SER A 359 -5.50 24.17 8.01
CA SER A 359 -5.63 22.72 7.83
C SER A 359 -6.93 22.32 7.15
N SER A 360 -6.92 21.14 6.55
CA SER A 360 -8.10 20.54 5.92
C SER A 360 -8.30 19.09 6.36
N LEU A 361 -9.53 18.75 6.76
CA LEU A 361 -9.93 17.38 7.08
C LEU A 361 -11.18 16.98 6.28
N LEU A 362 -11.09 15.88 5.56
CA LEU A 362 -12.19 15.31 4.78
C LEU A 362 -12.54 13.91 5.28
N ILE A 363 -13.79 13.71 5.65
CA ILE A 363 -14.34 12.44 6.15
C ILE A 363 -15.51 12.04 5.28
N GLY A 364 -15.43 10.88 4.62
CA GLY A 364 -16.46 10.47 3.66
C GLY A 364 -17.78 10.07 4.30
N LEU A 365 -17.76 9.51 5.52
CA LEU A 365 -18.95 9.09 6.24
C LEU A 365 -19.16 9.91 7.51
N ASN A 366 -19.00 9.32 8.69
CA ASN A 366 -19.36 9.95 9.97
C ASN A 366 -18.12 10.34 10.78
N LEU A 367 -18.27 11.41 11.57
CA LEU A 367 -17.31 11.83 12.59
C LEU A 367 -17.96 11.74 13.97
N ASP A 368 -17.36 10.96 14.88
CA ASP A 368 -17.73 10.90 16.29
C ASP A 368 -16.59 11.46 17.16
N VAL A 369 -16.87 12.55 17.87
CA VAL A 369 -15.93 13.21 18.79
C VAL A 369 -16.52 13.20 20.20
N LYS A 370 -15.85 12.49 21.11
CA LYS A 370 -16.39 12.26 22.47
C LYS A 370 -16.12 13.37 23.47
N ASN A 371 -15.07 14.16 23.28
CA ASN A 371 -14.74 15.25 24.18
C ASN A 371 -14.65 16.57 23.38
N ASN A 372 -13.52 17.27 23.44
CA ASN A 372 -13.39 18.60 22.86
C ASN A 372 -13.36 18.54 21.33
N PHE A 373 -14.13 19.42 20.69
CA PHE A 373 -14.15 19.62 19.24
C PHE A 373 -13.81 21.07 18.92
N ILE A 374 -12.69 21.30 18.22
CA ILE A 374 -12.23 22.64 17.84
C ILE A 374 -11.83 22.63 16.36
N VAL A 375 -12.38 23.58 15.60
CA VAL A 375 -11.92 23.90 14.24
C VAL A 375 -11.61 25.39 14.20
N ASN A 376 -10.34 25.75 14.05
CA ASN A 376 -9.88 27.12 14.17
C ASN A 376 -8.86 27.52 13.09
N SER A 377 -8.51 28.80 13.10
CA SER A 377 -7.41 29.39 12.32
C SER A 377 -7.47 29.06 10.84
N ASN A 378 -8.56 29.50 10.18
CA ASN A 378 -8.81 29.37 8.74
C ASN A 378 -8.79 27.91 8.25
N SER A 379 -9.25 26.99 9.08
CA SER A 379 -9.27 25.56 8.74
C SER A 379 -10.63 25.10 8.24
N THR A 380 -10.62 23.99 7.50
CA THR A 380 -11.83 23.39 6.90
C THR A 380 -12.03 21.95 7.36
N LEU A 381 -13.25 21.63 7.79
CA LEU A 381 -13.71 20.27 8.04
C LEU A 381 -14.88 19.91 7.14
N TYR A 382 -14.80 18.78 6.46
CA TYR A 382 -15.88 18.18 5.69
C TYR A 382 -16.25 16.80 6.23
N VAL A 383 -17.53 16.59 6.53
CA VAL A 383 -18.10 15.31 6.97
C VAL A 383 -19.23 14.94 6.02
N GLY A 384 -19.08 13.85 5.26
CA GLY A 384 -20.04 13.48 4.22
C GLY A 384 -21.42 13.05 4.74
N ARG A 385 -21.48 12.53 5.96
CA ARG A 385 -22.73 12.14 6.64
C ARG A 385 -22.85 12.86 7.98
N ASN A 386 -22.90 12.14 9.10
CA ASN A 386 -23.26 12.74 10.38
C ASN A 386 -22.02 13.15 11.19
N LEU A 387 -22.16 14.24 11.94
CA LEU A 387 -21.22 14.70 12.94
C LEU A 387 -21.86 14.58 14.32
N ASP A 388 -21.22 13.87 15.25
CA ASP A 388 -21.59 13.84 16.68
C ASP A 388 -20.42 14.43 17.48
N ALA A 389 -20.62 15.62 18.05
CA ALA A 389 -19.61 16.31 18.84
C ALA A 389 -20.14 16.53 20.26
N ASN A 390 -19.55 15.82 21.23
CA ASN A 390 -20.17 15.62 22.53
C ASN A 390 -19.82 16.68 23.59
N ASN A 391 -18.77 17.50 23.41
CA ASN A 391 -18.41 18.48 24.43
C ASN A 391 -17.91 19.81 23.86
N ASN A 392 -18.77 20.82 23.98
CA ASN A 392 -18.51 22.23 23.64
C ASN A 392 -17.88 22.45 22.24
N PRO A 393 -18.57 22.06 21.15
CA PRO A 393 -18.02 22.25 19.81
C PRO A 393 -17.79 23.73 19.50
N GLU A 394 -16.59 24.07 19.04
CA GLU A 394 -16.18 25.44 18.71
C GLU A 394 -15.63 25.54 17.29
N ILE A 395 -16.16 26.51 16.53
CA ILE A 395 -15.70 26.85 15.18
C ILE A 395 -15.35 28.34 15.18
N SER A 396 -14.07 28.65 14.96
CA SER A 396 -13.54 30.00 15.16
C SER A 396 -12.51 30.42 14.11
N ASN A 397 -12.14 31.70 14.12
CA ASN A 397 -11.10 32.31 13.28
C ASN A 397 -11.23 31.99 11.79
N LYS A 398 -12.34 32.38 11.15
CA LYS A 398 -12.61 32.19 9.71
C LYS A 398 -12.65 30.73 9.26
N SER A 399 -12.94 29.81 10.16
CA SER A 399 -12.97 28.38 9.83
C SER A 399 -14.31 27.95 9.27
N SER A 400 -14.31 26.82 8.56
CA SER A 400 -15.52 26.29 7.92
C SER A 400 -15.75 24.82 8.28
N VAL A 401 -16.98 24.48 8.66
CA VAL A 401 -17.41 23.10 8.89
C VAL A 401 -18.60 22.77 8.01
N PHE A 402 -18.50 21.70 7.24
CA PHE A 402 -19.53 21.21 6.33
C PHE A 402 -19.95 19.79 6.73
N VAL A 403 -21.25 19.60 6.95
CA VAL A 403 -21.85 18.32 7.34
C VAL A 403 -22.93 17.94 6.32
N GLY A 404 -22.73 16.85 5.59
CA GLY A 404 -23.64 16.38 4.55
C GLY A 404 -24.91 15.70 5.09
N GLY A 405 -24.89 15.25 6.34
CA GLY A 405 -26.02 14.69 7.08
C GLY A 405 -26.39 15.56 8.29
N ASN A 406 -26.66 14.92 9.43
CA ASN A 406 -27.06 15.61 10.65
C ASN A 406 -25.85 16.00 11.50
N PHE A 407 -25.95 17.13 12.20
CA PHE A 407 -25.00 17.52 13.23
C PHE A 407 -25.66 17.48 14.61
N TYR A 408 -25.14 16.62 15.48
CA TYR A 408 -25.49 16.51 16.88
C TYR A 408 -24.41 17.20 17.72
N ALA A 409 -24.67 18.42 18.15
CA ALA A 409 -23.78 19.20 18.99
C ALA A 409 -24.28 19.16 20.44
N LYS A 410 -23.58 18.44 21.32
CA LYS A 410 -23.94 18.38 22.74
C LYS A 410 -23.22 19.48 23.52
N ASN A 411 -23.80 19.83 24.66
CA ASN A 411 -23.39 20.99 25.46
C ASN A 411 -23.46 22.29 24.65
N ASN A 412 -22.38 23.07 24.60
CA ASN A 412 -22.41 24.43 24.05
C ASN A 412 -21.79 24.50 22.65
N LEU A 413 -22.61 24.69 21.61
CA LEU A 413 -22.12 24.97 20.27
C LEU A 413 -21.78 26.46 20.13
N LYS A 414 -20.56 26.76 19.68
CA LYS A 414 -20.11 28.12 19.38
C LYS A 414 -19.60 28.22 17.94
N VAL A 415 -20.09 29.22 17.21
CA VAL A 415 -19.59 29.60 15.88
C VAL A 415 -19.26 31.09 15.93
N ASN A 416 -17.99 31.46 15.83
CA ASN A 416 -17.55 32.84 16.00
C ASN A 416 -16.43 33.23 15.01
N ASP A 417 -16.02 34.49 15.08
CA ASP A 417 -14.89 35.06 14.33
C ASP A 417 -14.96 34.84 12.82
N HIS A 418 -16.08 35.24 12.18
CA HIS A 418 -16.33 35.13 10.74
C HIS A 418 -16.31 33.68 10.21
N SER A 419 -16.67 32.71 11.06
CA SER A 419 -16.69 31.30 10.70
C SER A 419 -18.01 30.87 10.07
N THR A 420 -17.99 29.74 9.37
CA THR A 420 -19.17 29.17 8.70
C THR A 420 -19.43 27.74 9.15
N LEU A 421 -20.67 27.45 9.54
CA LEU A 421 -21.17 26.10 9.75
C LEU A 421 -22.28 25.80 8.74
N PHE A 422 -22.12 24.77 7.94
CA PHE A 422 -23.12 24.30 6.98
C PHE A 422 -23.55 22.87 7.30
N VAL A 423 -24.85 22.64 7.47
CA VAL A 423 -25.45 21.34 7.79
C VAL A 423 -26.56 21.05 6.79
N ARG A 424 -26.40 20.03 5.96
CA ARG A 424 -27.40 19.65 4.95
C ARG A 424 -28.60 18.89 5.55
N GLY A 425 -28.39 18.19 6.66
CA GLY A 425 -29.46 17.57 7.45
C GLY A 425 -29.95 18.48 8.57
N ASN A 426 -30.27 17.88 9.71
CA ASN A 426 -30.72 18.58 10.91
C ASN A 426 -29.55 19.01 11.78
N LEU A 427 -29.65 20.18 12.40
CA LEU A 427 -28.77 20.63 13.48
C LEU A 427 -29.50 20.48 14.82
N ASN A 428 -28.96 19.64 15.70
CA ASN A 428 -29.42 19.52 17.08
C ASN A 428 -28.35 20.03 18.05
N ALA A 429 -28.58 21.20 18.63
CA ALA A 429 -27.70 21.83 19.62
C ALA A 429 -28.31 21.70 21.02
N GLU A 430 -27.81 20.78 21.85
CA GLU A 430 -28.52 20.40 23.08
C GLU A 430 -28.61 21.52 24.12
N ASN A 431 -27.56 22.28 24.41
CA ASN A 431 -27.57 23.26 25.49
C ASN A 431 -27.57 24.70 24.96
N ASN A 432 -26.43 25.39 25.01
CA ASN A 432 -26.33 26.76 24.50
C ASN A 432 -25.83 26.75 23.06
N PHE A 433 -26.48 27.53 22.20
CA PHE A 433 -26.05 27.74 20.83
C PHE A 433 -25.76 29.22 20.61
N LYS A 434 -24.49 29.55 20.38
CA LYS A 434 -24.02 30.92 20.14
C LYS A 434 -23.44 31.07 18.74
N VAL A 435 -23.90 32.10 18.02
CA VAL A 435 -23.30 32.57 16.77
C VAL A 435 -22.89 34.03 16.93
N SER A 436 -21.61 34.35 16.73
CA SER A 436 -21.10 35.71 16.90
C SER A 436 -20.06 36.13 15.87
N ASP A 437 -19.71 37.42 15.88
CA ASP A 437 -18.61 38.04 15.17
C ASP A 437 -18.69 37.85 13.65
N ASN A 438 -19.86 38.17 13.08
CA ASN A 438 -20.18 38.04 11.65
C ASN A 438 -20.10 36.60 11.11
N SER A 439 -20.39 35.62 11.96
CA SER A 439 -20.41 34.21 11.57
C SER A 439 -21.74 33.80 10.94
N LYS A 440 -21.70 32.70 10.19
CA LYS A 440 -22.87 32.17 9.47
C LYS A 440 -23.13 30.72 9.84
N VAL A 441 -24.41 30.40 10.04
CA VAL A 441 -24.86 29.01 10.18
C VAL A 441 -25.96 28.73 9.15
N CYS A 442 -25.86 27.61 8.46
CA CYS A 442 -26.71 27.29 7.31
C CYS A 442 -27.22 25.87 7.41
N ILE A 443 -28.55 25.70 7.40
CA ILE A 443 -29.19 24.44 7.76
C ILE A 443 -30.25 24.11 6.70
N ALA A 444 -30.08 23.03 5.94
CA ALA A 444 -31.10 22.61 4.97
C ALA A 444 -32.23 21.79 5.61
N GLY A 445 -31.96 21.06 6.70
CA GLY A 445 -32.97 20.39 7.51
C GLY A 445 -33.58 21.32 8.57
N SER A 446 -33.87 20.75 9.74
CA SER A 446 -34.47 21.46 10.88
C SER A 446 -33.43 21.85 11.93
N LEU A 447 -33.74 22.89 12.69
CA LEU A 447 -32.93 23.36 13.83
C LEU A 447 -33.66 23.08 15.15
N SER A 448 -33.01 22.34 16.04
CA SER A 448 -33.46 22.14 17.42
C SER A 448 -32.41 22.60 18.43
N TYR A 449 -32.85 23.33 19.46
CA TYR A 449 -32.04 23.74 20.60
C TYR A 449 -32.87 23.74 21.89
N GLN A 450 -32.25 23.51 23.07
CA GLN A 450 -33.03 23.38 24.32
C GLN A 450 -32.98 24.60 25.24
N ASN A 451 -31.80 25.24 25.41
CA ASN A 451 -31.62 26.27 26.43
C ASN A 451 -31.43 27.67 25.84
N ASN A 452 -30.20 28.20 25.82
CA ASN A 452 -29.96 29.56 25.34
C ASN A 452 -29.55 29.57 23.87
N PHE A 453 -30.19 30.44 23.11
CA PHE A 453 -29.87 30.70 21.71
C PHE A 453 -29.53 32.17 21.58
N THR A 454 -28.34 32.48 21.07
CA THR A 454 -27.88 33.86 20.92
C THR A 454 -27.19 34.06 19.57
N VAL A 455 -27.71 34.98 18.77
CA VAL A 455 -27.09 35.44 17.53
C VAL A 455 -26.82 36.94 17.67
N ASP A 456 -25.57 37.37 17.43
CA ASP A 456 -25.28 38.81 17.44
C ASP A 456 -25.71 39.52 16.15
N ASP A 457 -25.75 40.85 16.18
CA ASP A 457 -26.30 41.67 15.09
C ASP A 457 -25.62 41.42 13.73
N GLY A 458 -24.33 41.09 13.74
CA GLY A 458 -23.52 40.80 12.56
C GLY A 458 -23.67 39.38 12.02
N SER A 459 -24.06 38.44 12.88
CA SER A 459 -24.19 37.03 12.53
C SER A 459 -25.56 36.68 11.98
N LYS A 460 -25.64 35.58 11.23
CA LYS A 460 -26.87 35.14 10.58
C LYS A 460 -27.01 33.62 10.63
N ILE A 461 -28.24 33.16 10.84
CA ILE A 461 -28.62 31.76 10.63
C ILE A 461 -29.60 31.69 9.47
N TYR A 462 -29.33 30.81 8.51
CA TYR A 462 -30.16 30.54 7.35
C TYR A 462 -30.70 29.12 7.41
N ILE A 463 -32.00 28.94 7.16
CA ILE A 463 -32.64 27.62 7.23
C ILE A 463 -33.66 27.39 6.12
N LEU A 464 -33.86 26.12 5.73
CA LEU A 464 -34.95 25.72 4.82
C LEU A 464 -36.07 24.98 5.55
N GLY A 465 -35.71 24.08 6.48
CA GLY A 465 -36.66 23.29 7.24
C GLY A 465 -37.38 24.07 8.34
N ASP A 466 -37.73 23.35 9.40
CA ASP A 466 -38.47 23.91 10.52
C ASP A 466 -37.52 24.39 11.61
N GLU A 467 -37.94 25.46 12.29
CA GLU A 467 -37.26 26.03 13.44
C GLU A 467 -38.23 26.17 14.60
N HIS A 468 -37.74 26.04 15.83
CA HIS A 468 -38.50 26.46 17.00
C HIS A 468 -38.41 27.98 17.13
N SER A 469 -39.34 28.66 16.46
CA SER A 469 -39.79 30.05 16.66
C SER A 469 -38.73 31.01 17.21
N ASN A 470 -37.84 31.51 16.35
CA ASN A 470 -36.96 32.62 16.72
C ASN A 470 -36.84 33.63 15.56
N LYS A 471 -36.96 34.92 15.89
CA LYS A 471 -36.89 36.03 14.93
C LYS A 471 -35.50 36.22 14.31
N GLU A 472 -34.47 35.62 14.90
CA GLU A 472 -33.07 35.75 14.48
C GLU A 472 -32.68 34.78 13.35
N VAL A 473 -33.58 33.89 12.94
CA VAL A 473 -33.34 32.92 11.86
C VAL A 473 -34.01 33.38 10.57
N ILE A 474 -33.27 33.28 9.46
CA ILE A 474 -33.72 33.67 8.13
C ILE A 474 -34.10 32.43 7.34
N LYS A 475 -35.40 32.28 7.05
CA LYS A 475 -35.88 31.19 6.20
C LYS A 475 -35.62 31.50 4.73
N LEU A 476 -34.96 30.57 4.04
CA LEU A 476 -34.69 30.64 2.60
C LEU A 476 -35.65 29.75 1.81
N SER A 477 -35.67 29.94 0.49
CA SER A 477 -36.65 29.29 -0.40
C SER A 477 -36.13 28.01 -1.06
N SER A 478 -34.82 27.84 -1.18
CA SER A 478 -34.22 26.70 -1.88
C SER A 478 -32.83 26.32 -1.35
N LEU A 479 -32.41 25.08 -1.62
CA LEU A 479 -31.05 24.60 -1.33
C LEU A 479 -29.97 25.39 -2.08
N GLU A 480 -30.23 25.75 -3.32
CA GLU A 480 -29.30 26.55 -4.13
C GLU A 480 -29.06 27.94 -3.52
N GLU A 481 -30.12 28.59 -3.02
CA GLU A 481 -30.03 29.88 -2.34
C GLU A 481 -29.23 29.77 -1.03
N LEU A 482 -29.42 28.67 -0.29
CA LEU A 482 -28.68 28.36 0.93
C LEU A 482 -27.19 28.14 0.63
N GLU A 483 -26.85 27.26 -0.31
CA GLU A 483 -25.47 26.96 -0.71
C GLU A 483 -24.72 28.22 -1.20
N LYS A 484 -25.38 29.04 -2.02
CA LYS A 484 -24.83 30.32 -2.51
C LYS A 484 -24.59 31.32 -1.38
N THR A 485 -25.56 31.47 -0.47
CA THR A 485 -25.46 32.39 0.68
C THR A 485 -24.29 32.04 1.61
N CYS A 486 -24.06 30.73 1.77
CA CYS A 486 -23.05 30.18 2.68
C CYS A 486 -21.72 29.91 2.00
N GLN A 487 -21.57 30.34 0.74
CA GLN A 487 -20.35 30.27 -0.06
C GLN A 487 -19.75 28.85 -0.11
N THR A 488 -20.60 27.82 -0.21
CA THR A 488 -20.15 26.41 -0.25
C THR A 488 -19.51 26.03 -1.60
N HIS A 489 -18.99 27.00 -2.37
CA HIS A 489 -18.52 26.82 -3.74
C HIS A 489 -17.15 26.15 -3.88
N GLU A 490 -16.54 25.68 -2.79
CA GLU A 490 -15.45 24.72 -2.94
C GLU A 490 -16.05 23.36 -3.29
N LYS A 491 -16.05 23.07 -4.60
CA LYS A 491 -16.20 21.71 -5.14
C LYS A 491 -15.45 20.77 -4.18
N THR A 492 -16.14 19.78 -3.61
CA THR A 492 -15.48 18.64 -2.97
C THR A 492 -14.30 18.25 -3.84
N PRO A 493 -13.05 18.23 -3.34
CA PRO A 493 -11.91 17.81 -4.13
C PRO A 493 -12.28 16.47 -4.76
N GLY A 494 -12.31 16.41 -6.09
CA GLY A 494 -12.89 15.32 -6.85
C GLY A 494 -12.51 13.97 -6.25
N GLY A 495 -13.52 13.26 -5.73
CA GLY A 495 -13.36 11.90 -5.26
C GLY A 495 -12.91 11.01 -6.40
N LEU A 496 -11.91 10.17 -6.13
CA LEU A 496 -11.38 9.15 -7.04
C LEU A 496 -12.51 8.24 -7.53
N ASP A 497 -12.53 7.94 -8.84
CA ASP A 497 -13.32 6.85 -9.41
C ASP A 497 -12.90 5.52 -8.75
N PRO A 498 -13.80 4.82 -8.04
CA PRO A 498 -13.49 3.58 -7.34
C PRO A 498 -13.29 2.36 -8.25
N ASN A 499 -13.44 2.47 -9.58
CA ASN A 499 -13.53 1.32 -10.48
C ASN A 499 -12.30 1.05 -11.38
N ILE A 500 -11.21 1.80 -11.26
CA ILE A 500 -9.99 1.50 -12.03
C ILE A 500 -9.17 0.46 -11.27
N ILE A 501 -9.44 -0.82 -11.57
CA ILE A 501 -8.69 -1.95 -11.03
C ILE A 501 -7.74 -2.46 -12.12
N TRP A 502 -6.45 -2.44 -11.81
CA TRP A 502 -5.47 -3.16 -12.61
C TRP A 502 -5.41 -4.62 -12.20
N ASN A 503 -5.44 -5.49 -13.20
CA ASN A 503 -5.13 -6.89 -13.00
C ASN A 503 -3.61 -7.02 -12.81
N LYS A 504 -3.19 -7.69 -11.73
CA LYS A 504 -1.79 -8.06 -11.51
C LYS A 504 -1.26 -8.81 -12.76
N PRO A 505 0.02 -8.63 -13.13
CA PRO A 505 0.61 -9.42 -14.21
C PRO A 505 0.39 -10.92 -13.93
N GLU A 506 -0.13 -11.64 -14.92
CA GLU A 506 -0.33 -13.08 -14.81
C GLU A 506 1.01 -13.79 -15.00
N ILE A 507 1.44 -14.49 -13.94
CA ILE A 507 2.60 -15.38 -13.97
C ILE A 507 2.09 -16.79 -14.27
N LYS A 508 2.60 -17.41 -15.34
CA LYS A 508 2.35 -18.81 -15.63
C LYS A 508 3.68 -19.53 -15.72
N VAL A 509 3.94 -20.37 -14.71
CA VAL A 509 5.10 -21.25 -14.67
C VAL A 509 4.71 -22.59 -15.28
N THR A 510 5.54 -23.12 -16.18
CA THR A 510 5.31 -24.44 -16.78
C THR A 510 6.52 -25.31 -16.51
N TYR A 511 6.28 -26.45 -15.85
CA TYR A 511 7.31 -27.43 -15.54
C TYR A 511 7.54 -28.33 -16.75
N ASN A 512 8.72 -28.23 -17.34
CA ASN A 512 9.17 -29.15 -18.39
C ASN A 512 10.18 -30.13 -17.78
N LEU A 513 9.70 -31.18 -17.10
CA LEU A 513 10.54 -32.28 -16.67
C LEU A 513 10.99 -33.04 -17.92
N LYS A 514 12.29 -32.99 -18.25
CA LYS A 514 12.89 -33.79 -19.33
C LYS A 514 13.32 -35.16 -18.83
#